data_AF-A0A0N1CPA6-F1
#
_entry.id   AF-A0A0N1CPA6-F1
#
_cell.length_a   1.000
_cell.length_b   1.000
_cell.length_c   1.000
_cell.angle_alpha   90.00
_cell.angle_beta   90.00
_cell.angle_gamma   90.00
#
_symmetry.space_group_name_H-M   'P 1'
#
loop_
_entity.id
_entity.type
_entity.pdbx_description
1 polymer ?
#
loop_
_entity_poly.entity_id
_entity_poly.type
_entity_poly.pdbx_seq_one_letter_code
_entity_poly.pdbx_strand_id
1 'polypeptide(L)' 'VPCLKSARQAGGDLRLVAPTEQVSMVLRLTNLDRILKPRASVAAALDD' A
#
# COMPACT_ATOMS: atom_id res chain seq x y z
N VAL A 1 7.38 0.60 9.50
CA VAL A 1 6.41 1.53 8.88
C VAL A 1 5.44 2.03 9.94
N PRO A 2 5.67 3.22 10.53
CA PRO A 2 4.79 3.76 11.58
C PRO A 2 3.39 4.06 11.04
N CYS A 3 3.30 4.66 9.85
CA CYS A 3 2.04 5.16 9.29
C CYS A 3 1.00 4.06 9.00
N LEU A 4 1.41 2.93 8.41
CA LEU A 4 0.52 1.79 8.14
C LEU A 4 -0.06 1.22 9.44
N LYS A 5 0.79 1.06 10.45
CA LYS A 5 0.38 0.57 11.77
C LYS A 5 -0.58 1.57 12.43
N SER A 6 -0.26 2.86 12.41
CA SER A 6 -1.10 3.92 12.98
C SER A 6 -2.47 3.99 12.31
N ALA A 7 -2.54 3.94 10.98
CA ALA A 7 -3.80 3.94 10.24
C ALA A 7 -4.69 2.76 10.67
N ARG A 8 -4.12 1.55 10.74
CA ARG A 8 -4.86 0.35 11.16
C ARG A 8 -5.32 0.42 12.61
N GLN A 9 -4.48 0.94 13.51
CA GLN A 9 -4.83 1.09 14.93
C GLN A 9 -5.95 2.12 15.15
N ALA A 10 -6.05 3.13 14.28
CA ALA A 10 -7.15 4.10 14.28
C ALA A 10 -8.43 3.57 13.60
N GLY A 11 -8.46 2.31 13.14
CA GLY A 11 -9.58 1.75 12.39
C GLY A 11 -9.70 2.27 10.95
N GLY A 12 -8.68 2.99 10.46
CA GLY A 12 -8.60 3.47 9.08
C GLY A 12 -7.88 2.49 8.15
N ASP A 13 -7.80 2.88 6.87
CA ASP A 13 -7.08 2.15 5.84
C ASP A 13 -6.08 3.07 5.12
N LEU A 14 -4.94 2.50 4.73
CA LEU A 14 -3.90 3.19 3.97
C LEU A 14 -3.65 2.40 2.68
N ARG A 15 -3.83 3.06 1.54
CA ARG A 15 -3.69 2.45 0.21
C ARG A 15 -2.60 3.14 -0.59
N LEU A 16 -1.80 2.35 -1.33
CA LEU A 16 -0.77 2.86 -2.25
C LEU A 16 -1.24 2.73 -3.70
N VAL A 17 -1.04 3.80 -4.47
CA VAL A 17 -1.47 3.90 -5.87
C VAL A 17 -0.28 4.27 -6.75
N ALA A 18 -0.20 3.61 -7.91
CA ALA A 18 0.76 3.85 -8.98
C ALA A 18 2.22 4.05 -8.49
N PRO A 19 2.76 3.16 -7.64
CA PRO A 19 4.18 3.26 -7.30
C PRO A 19 5.05 3.05 -8.54
N THR A 20 6.20 3.70 -8.58
CA THR A 20 7.20 3.48 -9.62
C THR A 20 7.72 2.03 -9.58
N GLU A 21 8.40 1.59 -10.64
CA GLU A 21 8.96 0.24 -10.70
C GLU A 21 9.96 -0.04 -9.59
N GLN A 22 10.83 0.93 -9.28
CA GLN A 22 11.81 0.82 -8.19
C GLN A 22 11.11 0.69 -6.84
N VAL A 23 10.06 1.48 -6.57
CA VAL A 23 9.29 1.39 -5.32
C VAL A 23 8.57 0.04 -5.24
N SER A 24 7.99 -0.43 -6.35
CA SER A 24 7.34 -1.74 -6.42
C SER A 24 8.31 -2.89 -6.15
N MET A 25 9.56 -2.78 -6.64
CA MET A 25 10.62 -3.75 -6.34
C MET A 25 10.95 -3.80 -4.85
N VAL A 26 11.12 -2.64 -4.21
CA VAL A 26 11.38 -2.56 -2.77
C VAL A 26 10.23 -3.16 -1.95
N LEU A 27 8.98 -2.89 -2.32
CA LEU A 27 7.80 -3.48 -1.65
C LEU A 27 7.80 -5.00 -1.72
N ARG A 28 8.18 -5.58 -2.88
CA ARG A 28 8.33 -7.05 -3.03
C ARG A 28 9.47 -7.62 -2.21
N LEU A 29 10.65 -6.98 -2.24
CA LEU A 29 11.82 -7.44 -1.47
C LEU A 29 11.58 -7.46 0.04
N THR A 30 10.69 -6.58 0.52
CA THR A 30 10.32 -6.47 1.93
C THR A 30 9.04 -7.23 2.28
N ASN A 31 8.43 -7.94 1.32
CA ASN A 31 7.11 -8.58 1.43
C ASN A 31 5.98 -7.63 1.87
N LEU A 32 6.18 -6.32 1.76
CA LEU A 32 5.21 -5.32 2.21
C LEU A 32 4.04 -5.23 1.23
N ASP A 33 4.22 -5.65 -0.02
CA ASP A 33 3.19 -5.78 -1.05
C ASP A 33 2.04 -6.73 -0.66
N ARG A 34 2.28 -7.68 0.26
CA ARG A 34 1.24 -8.59 0.79
C ARG A 34 0.30 -7.92 1.79
N ILE A 35 0.78 -6.89 2.47
CA ILE A 35 0.03 -6.18 3.53
C ILE A 35 -0.48 -4.83 3.01
N LEU A 36 0.34 -4.13 2.23
CA LEU A 36 0.07 -2.84 1.61
C LEU A 36 0.03 -3.03 0.09
N LYS A 37 -1.08 -3.58 -0.39
CA LYS A 37 -1.26 -4.02 -1.78
C LYS A 37 -1.33 -2.82 -2.73
N PRO A 38 -0.36 -2.63 -3.63
CA PRO A 38 -0.35 -1.49 -4.55
C PRO A 38 -1.41 -1.62 -5.63
N ARG A 39 -2.03 -0.50 -6.01
CA ARG A 39 -3.03 -0.42 -7.09
C ARG A 39 -2.56 0.42 -8.25
N ALA A 40 -3.08 0.13 -9.44
CA ALA A 40 -2.73 0.86 -10.65
C ALA A 40 -3.35 2.27 -10.70
N SER A 41 -4.49 2.49 -10.04
CA SER A 41 -5.20 3.77 -10.04
C SER A 41 -5.91 4.02 -8.72
N VAL A 42 -6.34 5.27 -8.50
CA VAL A 42 -7.10 5.66 -7.31
C VAL A 42 -8.47 4.98 -7.31
N ALA A 43 -9.14 4.89 -8.46
CA ALA A 43 -10.41 4.18 -8.60
C ALA A 43 -10.30 2.71 -8.15
N ALA A 44 -9.29 2.00 -8.67
CA ALA A 44 -9.03 0.60 -8.28
C ALA A 44 -8.63 0.44 -6.80
N ALA A 45 -8.24 1.52 -6.12
CA ALA A 45 -8.02 1.53 -4.69
C ALA A 45 -9.29 1.85 -3.90
N LEU A 46 -10.29 2.52 -4.47
CA LEU A 46 -11.56 2.84 -3.80
C LEU A 46 -12.61 1.74 -3.98
N ASP A 47 -12.55 0.99 -5.07
CA ASP A 47 -13.50 -0.09 -5.40
C ASP A 47 -13.26 -1.41 -4.65
N ASP A 48 -12.24 -1.45 -3.78
CA ASP A 48 -11.78 -2.65 -3.04
C ASP A 48 -12.20 -2.61 -1.56
#